data_AF-A0A6J8B362-F1
#
_entry.id   AF-A0A6J8B362-F1
#
_cell.length_a   1.000
_cell.length_b   1.000
_cell.length_c   1.000
_cell.angle_alpha   90.00
_cell.angle_beta   90.00
_cell.angle_gamma   90.00
#
_symmetry.space_group_name_H-M   'P 1'
#
loop_
_entity.id
_entity.type
_entity.pdbx_description
1 polymer ?
#
loop_
_entity_poly.entity_id
_entity_poly.type
_entity_poly.pdbx_seq_one_letter_code
_entity_poly.pdbx_strand_id
1 'polypeptide(L)'
;MANPSQNENEEFKEASNEPIPSISAETQSNKRKRIYEEEKADEPTHTDGPQRIQEKNVPSFRAFRKLNVKLVRCQQHHMYLNKCKNKDTIPKTLRVNIKPQVPDTTPRFLIKWETAHIEFSRTLVGLLQEYWKERCENIKTQISDMAEDLNTNTEPAEMELITNLIERTKISVEEEIQNPKKNT
;
A
#
# COMPACT_ATOMS: atom_id res chain seq x y z
N MET A 1 -38.06 51.13 -27.60
CA MET A 1 -37.65 51.09 -26.17
C MET A 1 -38.54 50.07 -25.49
N ALA A 2 -38.00 48.92 -25.06
CA ALA A 2 -38.73 47.97 -24.23
C ALA A 2 -37.74 47.13 -23.41
N ASN A 3 -37.80 47.34 -22.10
CA ASN A 3 -37.66 46.39 -21.00
C ASN A 3 -38.49 47.00 -19.86
N PRO A 4 -39.06 46.26 -18.87
CA PRO A 4 -38.54 44.99 -18.33
C PRO A 4 -39.60 43.96 -17.85
N SER A 5 -39.10 42.89 -17.23
CA SER A 5 -39.65 42.13 -16.08
C SER A 5 -40.59 40.90 -16.25
N GLN A 6 -40.01 39.77 -15.83
CA GLN A 6 -40.50 38.79 -14.82
C GLN A 6 -41.69 37.87 -15.15
N ASN A 7 -41.42 36.55 -15.23
CA ASN A 7 -41.76 35.48 -14.26
C ASN A 7 -41.72 34.12 -14.97
N GLU A 8 -40.80 33.22 -14.60
CA GLU A 8 -41.00 32.13 -13.62
C GLU A 8 -41.98 31.05 -14.10
N ASN A 9 -41.42 29.89 -14.51
CA ASN A 9 -41.77 28.56 -14.00
C ASN A 9 -41.22 27.48 -14.96
N GLU A 10 -39.96 27.07 -14.76
CA GLU A 10 -39.55 25.71 -15.14
C GLU A 10 -39.17 24.95 -13.87
N GLU A 11 -40.14 24.12 -13.52
CA GLU A 11 -40.16 22.98 -12.63
C GLU A 11 -38.79 22.28 -12.51
N PHE A 12 -38.10 22.52 -11.39
CA PHE A 12 -36.93 21.75 -10.97
C PHE A 12 -37.37 20.32 -10.67
N LYS A 13 -37.07 19.39 -11.59
CA LYS A 13 -37.09 17.96 -11.27
C LYS A 13 -35.91 17.65 -10.36
N GLU A 14 -36.25 17.34 -9.12
CA GLU A 14 -35.40 16.82 -8.06
C GLU A 14 -34.58 15.62 -8.57
N ALA A 15 -33.29 15.85 -8.83
CA ALA A 15 -32.36 14.79 -9.21
C ALA A 15 -32.01 13.98 -7.96
N SER A 16 -32.77 12.89 -7.77
CA SER A 16 -32.33 11.58 -7.26
C SER A 16 -30.97 11.57 -6.53
N ASN A 17 -31.04 11.62 -5.20
CA ASN A 17 -29.96 11.16 -4.32
C ASN A 17 -29.74 9.66 -4.52
N GLU A 18 -28.90 9.26 -5.48
CA GLU A 18 -28.39 7.89 -5.52
C GLU A 18 -27.34 7.70 -4.41
N PRO A 19 -27.51 6.70 -3.53
CA PRO A 19 -26.53 6.40 -2.50
C PRO A 19 -25.25 5.85 -3.15
N ILE A 20 -24.12 6.44 -2.76
CA ILE A 20 -22.78 5.91 -3.06
C ILE A 20 -22.74 4.44 -2.62
N PRO A 21 -22.32 3.49 -3.47
CA PRO A 21 -22.31 2.08 -3.10
C PRO A 21 -21.35 1.87 -1.93
N SER A 22 -21.95 1.61 -0.77
CA SER A 22 -21.27 1.16 0.44
C SER A 22 -20.66 -0.21 0.15
N ILE A 23 -19.33 -0.27 0.16
CA ILE A 23 -18.60 -1.54 0.09
C ILE A 23 -18.91 -2.27 1.40
N SER A 24 -19.81 -3.27 1.36
CA SER A 24 -20.32 -3.91 2.57
C SER A 24 -19.19 -4.52 3.40
N ALA A 25 -19.31 -4.41 4.72
CA ALA A 25 -18.36 -4.96 5.69
C ALA A 25 -18.13 -6.49 5.52
N GLU A 26 -19.08 -7.19 4.91
CA GLU A 26 -19.00 -8.61 4.57
C GLU A 26 -17.91 -8.90 3.51
N THR A 27 -17.68 -7.97 2.58
CA THR A 27 -16.64 -8.13 1.55
C THR A 27 -15.23 -8.05 2.15
N GLN A 28 -15.05 -7.25 3.21
CA GLN A 28 -13.79 -7.16 3.96
C GLN A 28 -13.60 -8.36 4.90
N SER A 29 -14.68 -8.86 5.51
CA SER A 29 -14.69 -10.03 6.39
C SER A 29 -14.29 -11.31 5.65
N ASN A 30 -14.82 -11.51 4.44
CA ASN A 30 -14.52 -12.70 3.62
C ASN A 30 -13.09 -12.72 3.07
N LYS A 31 -12.48 -11.55 2.79
CA LYS A 31 -11.05 -11.46 2.46
C LYS A 31 -10.15 -11.84 3.64
N ARG A 32 -10.52 -11.42 4.87
CA ARG A 32 -9.74 -11.75 6.08
C ARG A 32 -9.84 -13.22 6.45
N LYS A 33 -11.01 -13.85 6.28
CA LYS A 33 -11.17 -15.31 6.50
C LYS A 33 -10.36 -16.16 5.54
N ARG A 34 -10.34 -15.82 4.23
CA ARG A 34 -9.49 -16.54 3.26
C ARG A 34 -8.00 -16.43 3.57
N ILE A 35 -7.52 -15.24 3.97
CA ILE A 35 -6.11 -15.07 4.38
C ILE A 35 -5.76 -15.91 5.62
N TYR A 36 -6.71 -16.10 6.55
CA TYR A 36 -6.47 -16.87 7.78
C TYR A 36 -6.48 -18.38 7.56
N GLU A 37 -7.27 -18.88 6.59
CA GLU A 37 -7.31 -20.30 6.22
C GLU A 37 -6.16 -20.70 5.29
N GLU A 38 -5.69 -19.78 4.45
CA GLU A 38 -4.51 -19.96 3.58
C GLU A 38 -3.19 -19.87 4.38
N GLU A 39 -3.17 -19.18 5.53
CA GLU A 39 -2.02 -19.11 6.46
C GLU A 39 -1.73 -20.44 7.21
N LYS A 40 -2.56 -21.48 7.06
CA LYS A 40 -2.38 -22.79 7.73
C LYS A 40 -1.85 -23.91 6.83
N ALA A 41 -1.89 -23.76 5.50
CA ALA A 41 -1.48 -24.81 4.57
C ALA A 41 -0.20 -24.40 3.84
N ASP A 42 0.84 -25.22 3.98
CA ASP A 42 2.08 -25.22 3.19
C ASP A 42 3.06 -24.06 3.36
N GLU A 43 3.50 -23.78 4.60
CA GLU A 43 4.78 -23.09 4.82
C GLU A 43 5.89 -24.12 5.09
N PRO A 44 6.98 -24.14 4.31
CA PRO A 44 8.13 -25.00 4.61
C PRO A 44 8.87 -24.44 5.83
N THR A 45 8.55 -24.97 7.01
CA THR A 45 9.41 -24.90 8.21
C THR A 45 10.64 -25.81 8.11
N HIS A 46 10.92 -26.32 6.91
CA HIS A 46 11.91 -27.34 6.61
C HIS A 46 12.80 -26.86 5.46
N THR A 47 14.10 -27.09 5.60
CA THR A 47 15.03 -27.19 4.46
C THR A 47 15.12 -28.66 4.04
N ASP A 48 15.64 -28.95 2.84
CA ASP A 48 15.87 -30.32 2.34
C ASP A 48 16.97 -31.11 3.13
N GLY A 49 17.07 -30.90 4.44
CA GLY A 49 18.05 -31.49 5.35
C GLY A 49 17.47 -31.77 6.75
N PRO A 50 18.28 -32.30 7.68
CA PRO A 50 17.83 -32.77 9.00
C PRO A 50 17.50 -31.65 10.01
N GLN A 51 17.70 -30.38 9.66
CA GLN A 51 17.48 -29.25 10.57
C GLN A 51 16.05 -28.71 10.45
N ARG A 52 15.41 -28.51 11.61
CA ARG A 52 14.04 -27.99 11.73
C ARG A 52 13.99 -26.89 12.78
N ILE A 53 13.16 -25.88 12.56
CA ILE A 53 12.81 -24.89 13.58
C ILE A 53 12.06 -25.60 14.71
N GLN A 54 12.49 -25.40 15.95
CA GLN A 54 11.84 -25.96 17.13
C GLN A 54 10.40 -25.43 17.21
N GLU A 55 9.45 -26.30 17.58
CA GLU A 55 8.02 -25.97 17.54
C GLU A 55 7.68 -24.72 18.38
N LYS A 56 8.41 -24.51 19.48
CA LYS A 56 8.29 -23.32 20.34
C LYS A 56 8.62 -21.99 19.62
N ASN A 57 9.48 -22.04 18.60
CA ASN A 57 9.99 -20.87 17.87
C ASN A 57 9.23 -20.62 16.56
N VAL A 58 8.42 -21.58 16.09
CA VAL A 58 7.63 -21.45 14.86
C VAL A 58 6.74 -20.19 14.84
N PRO A 59 6.01 -19.82 15.91
CA PRO A 59 5.22 -18.60 15.91
C PRO A 59 6.06 -17.33 15.72
N SER A 60 7.20 -17.24 16.42
CA SER A 60 8.14 -16.12 16.33
C SER A 60 8.78 -16.05 14.94
N PHE A 61 9.19 -17.19 14.37
CA PHE A 61 9.68 -17.27 13.00
C PHE A 61 8.66 -16.73 11.98
N ARG A 62 7.39 -17.15 12.07
CA ARG A 62 6.33 -16.69 11.16
C ARG A 62 6.12 -15.18 11.27
N ALA A 63 6.07 -14.66 12.49
CA ALA A 63 5.97 -13.22 12.72
C ALA A 63 7.16 -12.47 12.13
N PHE A 64 8.37 -12.99 12.35
CA PHE A 64 9.62 -12.41 11.84
C PHE A 64 9.66 -12.39 10.31
N ARG A 65 9.23 -13.49 9.69
CA ARG A 65 9.06 -13.60 8.24
C ARG A 65 8.08 -12.57 7.70
N LYS A 66 6.90 -12.46 8.32
CA LYS A 66 5.87 -11.50 7.92
C LYS A 66 6.35 -10.05 8.03
N LEU A 67 7.12 -9.71 9.06
CA LEU A 67 7.72 -8.38 9.22
C LEU A 67 8.74 -8.09 8.12
N ASN A 68 9.62 -9.04 7.80
CA ASN A 68 10.60 -8.88 6.73
C ASN A 68 9.93 -8.72 5.36
N VAL A 69 8.91 -9.53 5.03
CA VAL A 69 8.11 -9.36 3.81
C VAL A 69 7.45 -7.98 3.75
N LYS A 70 6.89 -7.53 4.88
CA LYS A 70 6.28 -6.20 4.97
C LYS A 70 7.32 -5.10 4.75
N LEU A 71 8.53 -5.24 5.28
CA LEU A 71 9.61 -4.28 5.09
C LEU A 71 9.99 -4.15 3.61
N VAL A 72 10.19 -5.27 2.90
CA VAL A 72 10.53 -5.27 1.47
C VAL A 72 9.47 -4.50 0.65
N ARG A 73 8.19 -4.79 0.87
CA ARG A 73 7.09 -4.08 0.18
C ARG A 73 7.03 -2.59 0.55
N CYS A 74 7.26 -2.27 1.82
CA CYS A 74 7.31 -0.90 2.31
C CYS A 74 8.45 -0.10 1.65
N GLN A 75 9.63 -0.70 1.56
CA GLN A 75 10.81 -0.12 0.90
C GLN A 75 10.54 0.11 -0.59
N GLN A 76 9.89 -0.84 -1.26
CA GLN A 76 9.50 -0.69 -2.66
C GLN A 76 8.59 0.52 -2.87
N HIS A 77 7.55 0.69 -2.03
CA HIS A 77 6.68 1.86 -2.10
C HIS A 77 7.45 3.18 -1.91
N HIS A 78 8.32 3.23 -0.89
CA HIS A 78 9.17 4.39 -0.64
C HIS A 78 10.10 4.69 -1.83
N MET A 79 10.77 3.67 -2.39
CA MET A 79 11.64 3.80 -3.56
C MET A 79 10.88 4.29 -4.80
N TYR A 80 9.67 3.77 -5.03
CA TYR A 80 8.82 4.22 -6.13
C TYR A 80 8.46 5.71 -6.00
N LEU A 81 8.07 6.15 -4.81
CA LEU A 81 7.73 7.56 -4.55
C LEU A 81 8.97 8.47 -4.67
N ASN A 82 10.14 8.02 -4.21
CA ASN A 82 11.41 8.72 -4.42
C ASN A 82 11.71 8.90 -5.91
N LYS A 83 11.52 7.84 -6.71
CA LYS A 83 11.69 7.92 -8.16
C LYS A 83 10.69 8.90 -8.78
N CYS A 84 9.44 8.90 -8.32
CA CYS A 84 8.43 9.85 -8.77
C CYS A 84 8.85 11.30 -8.49
N LYS A 85 9.27 11.60 -7.26
CA LYS A 85 9.77 12.93 -6.85
C LYS A 85 10.99 13.36 -7.66
N ASN A 86 11.99 12.49 -7.79
CA ASN A 86 13.24 12.80 -8.51
C ASN A 86 13.02 13.04 -10.01
N LYS A 87 12.00 12.43 -10.59
CA LYS A 87 11.63 12.61 -12.00
C LYS A 87 10.56 13.67 -12.22
N ASP A 88 10.13 14.36 -11.15
CA ASP A 88 8.99 15.28 -11.16
C ASP A 88 7.73 14.67 -11.82
N THR A 89 7.44 13.41 -11.45
CA THR A 89 6.28 12.68 -11.96
C THR A 89 5.33 12.32 -10.83
N ILE A 90 4.03 12.32 -11.14
CA ILE A 90 2.98 11.93 -10.19
C ILE A 90 2.55 10.48 -10.49
N PRO A 91 2.44 9.59 -9.49
CA PRO A 91 1.83 8.26 -9.63
C PRO A 91 0.44 8.34 -10.25
N LYS A 92 0.12 7.42 -11.19
CA LYS A 92 -1.18 7.44 -11.89
C LYS A 92 -2.38 7.44 -10.93
N THR A 93 -2.28 6.71 -9.83
CA THR A 93 -3.33 6.62 -8.80
C THR A 93 -3.58 7.93 -8.06
N LEU A 94 -2.61 8.85 -8.06
CA LEU A 94 -2.73 10.18 -7.44
C LEU A 94 -3.10 11.26 -8.46
N ARG A 95 -3.13 10.94 -9.76
CA ARG A 95 -3.59 11.85 -10.81
C ARG A 95 -5.12 11.87 -10.82
N VAL A 96 -5.72 12.49 -9.81
CA VAL A 96 -7.17 12.70 -9.78
C VAL A 96 -7.50 13.82 -10.76
N ASN A 97 -8.28 13.51 -11.79
CA ASN A 97 -8.76 14.51 -12.75
C ASN A 97 -10.01 15.19 -12.20
N ILE A 98 -9.82 16.25 -11.42
CA ILE A 98 -10.93 17.05 -10.91
C ILE A 98 -11.20 18.14 -11.96
N LYS A 99 -12.41 18.14 -12.51
CA LYS A 99 -12.84 19.18 -13.46
C LYS A 99 -13.40 20.37 -12.70
N PRO A 100 -13.10 21.61 -13.15
CA PRO A 100 -13.72 22.79 -12.56
C PRO A 100 -15.21 22.81 -12.91
N GLN A 101 -16.06 22.94 -11.89
CA GLN A 101 -17.52 23.07 -12.03
C GLN A 101 -17.92 24.55 -11.96
N VAL A 102 -17.43 25.35 -12.90
CA VAL A 102 -17.73 26.79 -12.98
C VAL A 102 -18.13 27.16 -14.41
N PRO A 103 -19.14 28.04 -14.60
CA PRO A 103 -19.52 28.53 -15.92
C PRO A 103 -18.42 29.42 -16.51
N ASP A 104 -18.35 29.46 -17.85
CA ASP A 104 -17.53 30.41 -18.63
C ASP A 104 -16.03 30.45 -18.27
N THR A 105 -15.39 29.27 -18.21
CA THR A 105 -13.95 29.18 -17.93
C THR A 105 -13.10 29.79 -19.03
N THR A 106 -12.26 30.77 -18.68
CA THR A 106 -11.23 31.28 -19.59
C THR A 106 -10.03 30.33 -19.68
N PRO A 107 -9.25 30.33 -20.78
CA PRO A 107 -8.03 29.51 -20.89
C PRO A 107 -7.04 29.75 -19.75
N ARG A 108 -6.90 31.00 -19.30
CA ARG A 108 -6.03 31.37 -18.17
C ARG A 108 -6.47 30.72 -16.86
N PHE A 109 -7.78 30.62 -16.63
CA PHE A 109 -8.32 29.93 -15.46
C PHE A 109 -7.98 28.43 -15.51
N LEU A 110 -8.19 27.78 -16.66
CA LEU A 110 -7.91 26.34 -16.83
C LEU A 110 -6.43 26.01 -16.61
N ILE A 111 -5.51 26.85 -17.08
CA ILE A 111 -4.07 26.69 -16.82
C ILE A 111 -3.77 26.76 -15.32
N LYS A 112 -4.33 27.75 -14.61
CA LYS A 112 -4.14 27.89 -13.15
C LYS A 112 -4.73 26.71 -12.38
N TRP A 113 -5.90 26.23 -12.81
CA TRP A 113 -6.55 25.06 -12.24
C TRP A 113 -5.65 23.82 -12.36
N GLU A 114 -5.15 23.54 -13.56
CA GLU A 114 -4.24 22.42 -13.80
C GLU A 114 -2.94 22.54 -12.99
N THR A 115 -2.36 23.75 -12.91
CA THR A 115 -1.17 24.02 -12.09
C THR A 115 -1.42 23.68 -10.61
N ALA A 116 -2.55 24.13 -10.05
CA ALA A 116 -2.92 23.83 -8.67
C ALA A 116 -3.11 22.31 -8.43
N HIS A 117 -3.68 21.58 -9.40
CA HIS A 117 -3.79 20.12 -9.29
C HIS A 117 -2.45 19.40 -9.28
N ILE A 118 -1.50 19.86 -10.09
CA ILE A 118 -0.15 19.31 -10.13
C ILE A 118 0.55 19.57 -8.79
N GLU A 119 0.45 20.78 -8.25
CA GLU A 119 1.03 21.14 -6.95
C GLU A 119 0.43 20.31 -5.81
N PHE A 120 -0.90 20.18 -5.76
CA PHE A 120 -1.58 19.32 -4.81
C PHE A 120 -1.08 17.88 -4.87
N SER A 121 -0.98 17.34 -6.08
CA SER A 121 -0.51 15.97 -6.30
C SER A 121 0.95 15.77 -5.88
N ARG A 122 1.82 16.76 -6.09
CA ARG A 122 3.21 16.76 -5.60
C ARG A 122 3.25 16.74 -4.08
N THR A 123 2.42 17.54 -3.42
CA THR A 123 2.32 17.53 -1.95
C THR A 123 1.87 16.17 -1.44
N LEU A 124 0.89 15.52 -2.07
CA LEU A 124 0.48 14.16 -1.72
C LEU A 124 1.61 13.14 -1.87
N VAL A 125 2.42 13.23 -2.94
CA VAL A 125 3.60 12.37 -3.11
C VAL A 125 4.60 12.58 -1.96
N GLY A 126 4.83 13.82 -1.55
CA GLY A 126 5.69 14.15 -0.41
C GLY A 126 5.20 13.55 0.90
N LEU A 127 3.91 13.73 1.22
CA LEU A 127 3.29 13.16 2.43
C LEU A 127 3.40 11.63 2.47
N LEU A 128 3.11 10.98 1.34
CA LEU A 128 3.23 9.52 1.26
C LEU A 128 4.68 9.05 1.39
N GLN A 129 5.63 9.77 0.79
CA GLN A 129 7.05 9.46 0.92
C GLN A 129 7.49 9.46 2.39
N GLU A 130 7.11 10.50 3.15
CA GLU A 130 7.40 10.62 4.57
C GLU A 130 6.76 9.48 5.38
N TYR A 131 5.47 9.21 5.15
CA TYR A 131 4.77 8.10 5.78
C TYR A 131 5.46 6.75 5.54
N TRP A 132 5.83 6.45 4.29
CA TRP A 132 6.48 5.18 3.96
C TRP A 132 7.91 5.10 4.52
N LYS A 133 8.62 6.23 4.62
CA LYS A 133 9.93 6.29 5.28
C LYS A 133 9.80 5.96 6.77
N GLU A 134 8.92 6.63 7.48
CA GLU A 134 8.66 6.37 8.91
C GLU A 134 8.18 4.93 9.13
N ARG A 135 7.30 4.45 8.26
CA ARG A 135 6.82 3.07 8.31
C ARG A 135 7.95 2.05 8.14
N CYS A 136 8.92 2.30 7.25
CA CYS A 136 10.10 1.45 7.11
C CYS A 136 10.89 1.39 8.42
N GLU A 137 11.17 2.54 9.04
CA GLU A 137 11.94 2.60 10.28
C GLU A 137 11.22 1.88 11.43
N ASN A 138 9.90 2.10 11.58
CA ASN A 138 9.10 1.40 12.59
C ASN A 138 9.11 -0.13 12.41
N ILE A 139 9.10 -0.62 11.16
CA ILE A 139 9.19 -2.07 10.89
C ILE A 139 10.62 -2.58 11.17
N LYS A 140 11.66 -1.81 10.83
CA LYS A 140 13.05 -2.17 11.15
C LYS A 140 13.27 -2.31 12.65
N THR A 141 12.72 -1.41 13.46
CA THR A 141 12.75 -1.52 14.93
C THR A 141 12.09 -2.83 15.38
N GLN A 142 10.87 -3.12 14.91
CA GLN A 142 10.17 -4.38 15.24
C GLN A 142 10.95 -5.63 14.81
N ILE A 143 11.64 -5.57 13.67
CA ILE A 143 12.54 -6.64 13.21
C ILE A 143 13.73 -6.77 14.14
N SER A 144 14.35 -5.66 14.55
CA SER A 144 15.48 -5.66 15.47
C SER A 144 15.10 -6.29 16.82
N ASP A 145 14.01 -5.83 17.43
CA ASP A 145 13.52 -6.33 18.71
C ASP A 145 13.23 -7.84 18.62
N MET A 146 12.54 -8.27 17.56
CA MET A 146 12.22 -9.69 17.35
C MET A 146 13.45 -10.55 17.04
N ALA A 147 14.45 -9.99 16.36
CA ALA A 147 15.72 -10.68 16.12
C ALA A 147 16.50 -10.88 17.42
N GLU A 148 16.51 -9.89 18.32
CA GLU A 148 17.12 -9.98 19.64
C GLU A 148 16.42 -11.03 20.51
N ASP A 149 15.09 -11.02 20.54
CA ASP A 149 14.28 -12.01 21.24
C ASP A 149 14.55 -13.43 20.74
N LEU A 150 14.57 -13.63 19.41
CA LEU A 150 14.86 -14.91 18.80
C LEU A 150 16.29 -15.37 19.12
N ASN A 151 17.27 -14.47 19.02
CA ASN A 151 18.67 -14.77 19.28
C ASN A 151 18.95 -15.16 20.74
N THR A 152 18.14 -14.65 21.67
CA THR A 152 18.24 -14.97 23.11
C THR A 152 17.61 -16.34 23.44
N ASN A 153 16.58 -16.75 22.70
CA ASN A 153 15.74 -17.91 23.02
C ASN A 153 15.97 -19.14 22.12
N THR A 154 16.86 -19.03 21.14
CA THR A 154 17.04 -20.01 20.06
C THR A 154 18.50 -20.42 19.94
N GLU A 155 18.75 -21.69 19.65
CA GLU A 155 20.11 -22.19 19.45
C GLU A 155 20.77 -21.58 18.21
N PRO A 156 22.09 -21.35 18.18
CA PRO A 156 22.77 -20.69 17.07
C PRO A 156 22.52 -21.34 15.69
N ALA A 157 22.49 -22.67 15.62
CA ALA A 157 22.23 -23.41 14.38
C ALA A 157 20.80 -23.22 13.86
N GLU A 158 19.83 -23.11 14.77
CA GLU A 158 18.44 -22.83 14.41
C GLU A 158 18.25 -21.36 14.00
N MET A 159 18.95 -20.43 14.64
CA MET A 159 18.97 -19.02 14.23
C MET A 159 19.57 -18.81 12.84
N GLU A 160 20.63 -19.54 12.51
CA GLU A 160 21.21 -19.53 11.17
C GLU A 160 20.20 -20.04 10.13
N LEU A 161 19.51 -21.15 10.43
CA LEU A 161 18.43 -21.67 9.59
C LEU A 161 17.31 -20.64 9.38
N ILE A 162 16.82 -20.03 10.46
CA ILE A 162 15.79 -18.98 10.40
C ILE A 162 16.25 -17.84 9.50
N THR A 163 17.46 -17.33 9.71
CA THR A 163 18.02 -16.21 8.94
C THR A 163 18.09 -16.54 7.45
N ASN A 164 18.55 -17.75 7.09
CA ASN A 164 18.62 -18.21 5.71
C ASN A 164 17.22 -18.31 5.05
N LEU A 165 16.22 -18.81 5.78
CA LEU A 165 14.84 -18.90 5.29
C LEU A 165 14.20 -17.52 5.09
N ILE A 166 14.50 -16.57 5.97
CA ILE A 166 14.08 -15.17 5.84
C ILE A 166 14.70 -14.54 4.58
N GLU A 167 16.00 -14.75 4.37
CA GLU A 167 16.70 -14.15 3.23
C GLU A 167 16.17 -14.69 1.90
N ARG A 168 15.96 -16.02 1.80
CA ARG A 168 15.29 -16.62 0.64
C ARG A 168 13.91 -16.05 0.40
N THR A 169 13.13 -15.82 1.47
CA THR A 169 11.81 -15.21 1.38
C THR A 169 11.90 -13.78 0.82
N LYS A 170 12.85 -12.97 1.30
CA LYS A 170 13.04 -11.59 0.78
C LYS A 170 13.35 -11.59 -0.71
N ILE A 171 14.31 -12.41 -1.13
CA ILE A 171 14.70 -12.54 -2.55
C ILE A 171 13.48 -12.92 -3.39
N SER A 172 12.73 -13.94 -2.98
CA SER A 172 11.51 -14.37 -3.68
C SER A 172 10.47 -13.24 -3.80
N VAL A 173 10.23 -12.49 -2.73
CA VAL A 173 9.29 -11.35 -2.76
C VAL A 173 9.81 -10.21 -3.66
N GLU A 174 11.10 -9.93 -3.66
CA GLU A 174 11.71 -8.94 -4.55
C GLU A 174 11.59 -9.35 -6.03
N GLU A 175 11.76 -10.63 -6.34
CA GLU A 175 11.57 -11.18 -7.69
C GLU A 175 10.11 -11.10 -8.15
N GLU A 176 9.14 -11.44 -7.28
CA GLU A 176 7.71 -11.29 -7.54
C GLU A 176 7.34 -9.84 -7.85
N ILE A 177 7.87 -8.92 -7.06
CA ILE A 177 7.70 -7.48 -7.22
C ILE A 177 8.21 -6.99 -8.59
N GLN A 178 9.37 -7.51 -9.02
CA GLN A 178 9.97 -7.14 -10.31
C GLN A 178 9.25 -7.81 -11.50
N ASN A 179 8.67 -9.00 -11.30
CA ASN A 179 8.06 -9.83 -12.35
C ASN A 179 6.58 -10.17 -12.08
N PRO A 180 5.66 -9.19 -12.06
CA PRO A 180 4.27 -9.41 -11.66
C PRO A 180 3.42 -10.29 -12.61
N LYS A 181 3.99 -10.76 -13.74
CA LYS A 181 3.27 -11.49 -14.80
C LYS A 181 3.45 -13.02 -14.80
N LYS A 182 4.19 -13.61 -13.85
CA LYS A 182 4.42 -15.06 -13.81
C LYS A 182 3.41 -15.86 -12.97
N ASN A 183 2.53 -15.20 -12.20
CA ASN A 183 1.65 -15.84 -11.21
C ASN A 183 0.14 -15.61 -11.47
N THR A 184 -0.29 -15.57 -12.73
CA THR A 184 -1.71 -15.66 -13.16
C THR A 184 -1.84 -16.75 -14.18
#